data_AF-A0A2P2LPF6-F1
#
_entry.id   AF-A0A2P2LPF6-F1
#
_cell.length_a   1.000
_cell.length_b   1.000
_cell.length_c   1.000
_cell.angle_alpha   90.00
_cell.angle_beta   90.00
_cell.angle_gamma   90.00
#
_symmetry.space_group_name_H-M   'P 1'
#
loop_
_entity.id
_entity.type
_entity.pdbx_description
1 polymer ?
#
loop_
_entity_poly.entity_id
_entity_poly.type
_entity_poly.pdbx_seq_one_letter_code
_entity_poly.pdbx_strand_id
1 'polypeptide(L)' 'MVEATYRVREARKQLYSENGRHPDDEEVAEATGLSMKRLNTVLLTPKAPRSLDQKIGFNMDLKPSVGLILLCWSTNC' A
#
# COMPACT_ATOMS: atom_id res chain seq x y z
N MET A 1 5.86 7.06 10.35
CA MET A 1 5.33 6.06 9.39
C MET A 1 6.30 5.77 8.24
N VAL A 2 6.92 6.79 7.61
CA VAL A 2 7.82 6.65 6.44
C VAL A 2 9.00 5.69 6.68
N GLU A 3 9.60 5.71 7.86
CA GLU A 3 10.71 4.82 8.21
C GLU A 3 10.29 3.34 8.30
N ALA A 4 9.13 3.07 8.92
CA ALA A 4 8.59 1.72 9.02
C ALA A 4 8.21 1.16 7.63
N THR A 5 7.61 1.99 6.77
CA THR A 5 7.33 1.60 5.37
C THR A 5 8.59 1.27 4.59
N TYR A 6 9.69 2.00 4.83
CA TYR A 6 10.97 1.75 4.17
C TYR A 6 11.59 0.42 4.62
N ARG A 7 11.66 0.16 5.93
CA ARG A 7 12.19 -1.09 6.47
C ARG A 7 11.43 -2.32 5.97
N VAL A 8 10.09 -2.25 5.95
CA VAL A 8 9.24 -3.33 5.41
C VAL A 8 9.52 -3.57 3.92
N ARG A 9 9.76 -2.50 3.14
CA ARG A 9 10.09 -2.62 1.71
C ARG A 9 11.45 -3.26 1.48
N GLU A 10 12.46 -2.87 2.26
CA GLU A 10 13.81 -3.43 2.14
C GLU A 10 13.86 -4.90 2.60
N ALA A 11 13.22 -5.23 3.73
CA ALA A 11 13.11 -6.61 4.20
C ALA A 11 12.45 -7.52 3.16
N ARG A 12 11.36 -7.06 2.52
CA ARG A 12 10.70 -7.81 1.44
C ARG A 12 11.61 -8.07 0.25
N LYS A 13 12.46 -7.10 -0.12
CA LYS A 13 13.41 -7.27 -1.23
C LYS A 13 14.51 -8.27 -0.88
N GLN A 14 15.03 -8.20 0.35
CA GLN A 14 16.07 -9.12 0.83
C GLN A 14 15.53 -10.55 0.86
N LEU A 15 14.37 -10.78 1.47
CA LEU A 15 13.72 -12.09 1.51
C LEU A 15 13.38 -12.62 0.11
N TYR A 16 12.96 -11.76 -0.81
CA TYR A 16 12.73 -12.15 -2.20
C TYR A 16 14.02 -12.59 -2.90
N SER A 17 15.14 -11.93 -2.59
CA SER A 17 16.45 -12.25 -3.17
C SER A 17 17.03 -13.54 -2.60
N GLU A 18 16.77 -13.82 -1.32
CA GLU A 18 17.24 -15.01 -0.60
C GLU A 18 16.38 -16.24 -0.90
N ASN A 19 15.05 -16.11 -0.82
CA ASN A 19 14.13 -17.25 -0.92
C ASN A 19 13.59 -17.46 -2.36
N GLY A 20 13.79 -16.49 -3.26
CA GLY A 20 13.31 -16.53 -4.65
C GLY A 20 11.79 -16.55 -4.80
N ARG A 21 11.05 -16.35 -3.71
CA ARG A 21 9.58 -16.39 -3.62
C ARG A 21 9.07 -15.14 -2.92
N HIS A 22 7.79 -14.85 -3.09
CA HIS A 22 7.17 -13.73 -2.38
C HIS A 22 7.09 -14.06 -0.89
N PRO A 23 7.65 -13.23 0.00
CA PRO A 23 7.68 -13.53 1.43
C PRO A 23 6.29 -13.36 2.05
N ASP A 24 5.98 -14.23 3.01
CA ASP A 24 4.75 -14.15 3.78
C ASP A 24 4.81 -12.98 4.77
N ASP A 25 3.64 -12.42 5.11
CA ASP A 25 3.58 -11.25 5.99
C ASP A 25 4.09 -11.55 7.42
N GLU A 26 4.06 -12.82 7.84
CA GLU A 26 4.65 -13.31 9.10
C GLU A 26 6.19 -13.24 9.05
N GLU A 27 6.82 -13.73 7.99
CA GLU A 27 8.28 -13.67 7.82
C GLU A 27 8.77 -12.22 7.77
N VAL A 28 8.02 -11.33 7.11
CA VAL A 28 8.34 -9.90 7.05
C VAL A 28 8.17 -9.24 8.43
N ALA A 29 7.17 -9.65 9.22
CA ALA A 29 6.97 -9.15 10.59
C ALA A 29 8.14 -9.53 11.49
N GLU A 30 8.61 -10.77 11.41
CA GLU A 30 9.77 -11.26 12.15
C GLU A 30 11.04 -10.51 11.74
N ALA A 31 11.31 -10.41 10.43
CA ALA A 31 12.49 -9.72 9.91
C ALA A 31 12.53 -8.22 10.27
N THR A 32 11.36 -7.58 10.40
CA THR A 32 11.27 -6.15 10.72
C THR A 32 11.06 -5.87 12.22
N GLY A 33 10.84 -6.90 13.04
CA GLY A 33 10.49 -6.76 14.46
C GLY A 33 9.17 -6.01 14.69
N LEU A 34 8.27 -6.01 13.72
CA LEU A 34 6.97 -5.34 13.80
C LEU A 34 5.88 -6.33 14.19
N SER A 35 4.94 -5.90 15.02
CA SER A 35 3.73 -6.70 15.24
C SER A 35 2.85 -6.71 13.98
N MET A 36 2.13 -7.82 13.75
CA MET A 36 1.21 -7.97 12.61
C MET A 36 0.24 -6.80 12.45
N LYS A 37 -0.24 -6.25 13.58
CA LYS A 37 -1.13 -5.07 13.58
C LYS A 37 -0.47 -3.84 12.95
N ARG A 38 0.79 -3.56 13.31
CA ARG A 38 1.55 -2.42 12.77
C ARG A 38 1.96 -2.65 11.32
N LEU A 39 2.29 -3.89 10.97
CA LEU A 39 2.60 -4.26 9.58
C LEU A 39 1.37 -4.05 8.69
N ASN A 40 0.18 -4.45 9.14
CA ASN A 40 -1.08 -4.16 8.45
C ASN A 40 -1.34 -2.66 8.30
N THR A 41 -1.10 -1.85 9.34
CA THR A 41 -1.24 -0.39 9.22
C THR A 41 -0.28 0.18 8.16
N VAL A 42 0.95 -0.33 8.09
CA VAL A 42 1.97 0.08 7.12
C VAL A 42 1.58 -0.35 5.70
N LEU A 43 1.03 -1.55 5.52
CA LEU A 43 0.56 -2.05 4.21
C LEU A 43 -0.69 -1.31 3.72
N LEU A 44 -1.63 -1.03 4.63
CA LEU A 44 -2.86 -0.29 4.34
C LEU A 44 -2.63 1.21 4.20
N THR A 45 -1.42 1.70 4.45
CA THR A 45 -1.09 3.10 4.23
C THR A 45 -1.25 3.41 2.74
N PRO A 46 -2.19 4.30 2.35
CA PRO A 46 -2.39 4.63 0.97
C PRO A 46 -1.09 5.22 0.43
N LYS A 47 -0.58 4.60 -0.64
CA LYS A 47 0.47 5.24 -1.44
C LYS A 47 -0.07 6.57 -1.94
N ALA A 48 0.83 7.53 -2.15
CA ALA A 48 0.47 8.88 -2.59
C ALA A 48 -0.62 8.82 -3.66
N PRO A 49 -1.70 9.63 -3.52
CA PRO A 49 -2.82 9.61 -4.45
C PRO A 49 -2.25 9.79 -5.85
N ARG A 50 -2.52 8.81 -6.72
CA ARG A 50 -2.15 8.94 -8.12
C ARG A 50 -2.93 10.10 -8.71
N SER A 51 -2.30 10.84 -9.62
CA SER A 51 -2.96 11.96 -10.29
C SER A 51 -4.20 11.47 -11.04
N LEU A 52 -5.27 12.27 -10.97
CA LEU A 52 -6.52 12.03 -11.71
C LEU A 52 -6.29 11.92 -13.22
N ASP A 53 -5.26 12.60 -13.73
CA ASP A 53 -4.86 12.60 -15.15
C ASP A 53 -4.02 11.37 -15.57
N GLN A 54 -3.71 10.45 -14.64
CA GLN A 54 -2.98 9.24 -14.98
C GLN A 54 -3.91 8.29 -15.75
N LYS A 55 -3.93 8.41 -17.08
CA LYS A 55 -4.65 7.52 -18.01
C LYS A 55 -4.34 6.06 -17.67
N ILE A 56 -5.29 5.39 -17.02
CA ILE A 56 -5.28 3.94 -16.85
C ILE A 56 -5.45 3.35 -18.26
N GLY A 57 -4.58 2.41 -18.65
CA GLY A 57 -4.34 2.03 -20.05
C GLY A 57 -5.58 1.70 -20.90
N PHE A 58 -5.42 1.97 -22.21
CA PHE A 58 -6.37 1.76 -23.32
C PHE A 58 -7.78 2.32 -23.14
N ASN A 59 -7.90 3.63 -23.42
CA ASN A 59 -9.01 4.26 -24.14
C ASN A 59 -10.42 3.74 -23.79
N MET A 60 -10.73 3.73 -22.50
CA MET A 60 -12.11 3.69 -22.02
C MET A 60 -12.24 4.86 -21.06
N ASP A 61 -12.82 5.94 -21.58
CA ASP A 61 -13.18 7.17 -20.87
C ASP A 61 -14.21 6.90 -19.77
N LEU A 62 -13.81 6.17 -18.73
CA LEU A 62 -14.58 6.08 -17.49
C LEU A 62 -14.21 7.30 -16.65
N LYS A 63 -14.89 8.42 -16.94
CA LYS A 63 -14.94 9.58 -16.04
C LYS A 63 -15.33 9.08 -14.65
N PRO A 64 -14.47 9.16 -13.61
CA PRO A 64 -14.92 8.93 -12.26
C PRO A 64 -15.79 10.14 -11.87
N SER A 65 -17.10 9.94 -11.78
CA SER A 65 -18.00 10.98 -11.30
C SER A 65 -17.55 11.38 -9.89
N VAL A 66 -17.43 12.69 -9.70
CA VAL A 66 -16.91 13.40 -8.50
C VAL A 66 -17.66 13.05 -7.19
N GLY A 67 -18.67 12.18 -7.25
CA GLY A 67 -19.50 11.78 -6.11
C GLY A 67 -18.84 10.84 -5.09
N LEU A 68 -17.85 10.04 -5.48
CA LEU A 68 -17.28 9.04 -4.56
C LEU A 68 -16.37 9.67 -3.48
N ILE A 69 -15.74 10.81 -3.78
CA ILE A 69 -14.85 11.51 -2.85
C ILE A 69 -15.68 12.27 -1.77
N LEU A 70 -16.85 12.81 -2.14
CA LEU A 70 -17.73 13.51 -1.19
C LEU A 70 -18.39 12.57 -0.18
N LEU A 71 -18.77 11.35 -0.60
CA LEU A 71 -19.36 10.36 0.29
C LEU A 71 -18.43 9.96 1.43
N CYS A 72 -17.11 9.90 1.18
CA CYS A 72 -16.14 9.52 2.21
C CYS A 72 -15.86 10.62 3.24
N TRP A 73 -16.02 11.90 2.87
CA TRP A 73 -15.94 13.04 3.80
C TRP A 73 -17.22 13.16 4.65
N SER A 74 -18.38 12.81 4.08
CA SER A 74 -19.67 12.93 4.78
C SER A 74 -19.92 11.86 5.84
N THR A 75 -19.28 10.69 5.77
CA THR A 75 -19.43 9.61 6.77
C THR A 75 -18.43 9.68 7.94
N ASN A 76 -17.57 10.71 7.98
CA ASN A 76 -16.61 10.93 9.06
C ASN A 76 -16.84 12.28 9.78
N CYS A 77 -18.12 12.70 9.82
CA CYS A 77 -18.65 13.73 10.71
C CYS A 77 -19.73 13.12 11.60
#